data_AF-A0AAW5HRD5-F1
#
_entry.id   AF-A0AAW5HRD5-F1
#
_cell.length_a   1.000
_cell.length_b   1.000
_cell.length_c   1.000
_cell.angle_alpha   90.00
_cell.angle_beta   90.00
_cell.angle_gamma   90.00
#
_symmetry.space_group_name_H-M   'P 1'
#
loop_
_entity.id
_entity.type
_entity.pdbx_description
1 polymer ?
#
loop_
_entity_poly.entity_id
_entity_poly.type
_entity_poly.pdbx_seq_one_letter_code
_entity_poly.pdbx_strand_id
1 'polypeptide(L)'
;MVKKKSNPAFPRRDRKMCWICEERPADTQEHAFKSSRIKKIWEAGGRQPLGTIGSDGRFYKMSGPNHGIFMFGKTICAYCNNQFSQPFDMAYDHFMDFILDDLEYFKNRRKFNWDEIFADTPFDQRHLARYYVKHFGCKMYDVGYEVPEDLRRYLHDLDMVQTFNLLLYKDYEHVRGLDPTCPEDWFAPYSNACQILDLQMHDEIGFGACLQDGFIGATFHWIDDPSRRTETFCFGFQPVAYMRDVSELPYQNLWDGLPRRNEVFEIKDDVERVIEQVQQFTEDYQEFEADQDSGKFSAEEMFARSVALSVRQKVIQADAQRVLGHQQKLFDQLGFDLEANSTRKRKNPPSS
;
A
#
# COMPACT_ATOMS: atom_id res chain seq x y z
N MET A 1 10.38 30.43 7.90
CA MET A 1 10.82 29.12 7.36
C MET A 1 10.11 28.00 8.11
N VAL A 2 9.29 27.18 7.43
CA VAL A 2 8.67 26.00 8.05
C VAL A 2 9.76 24.93 8.25
N LYS A 3 9.96 24.48 9.50
CA LYS A 3 10.97 23.48 9.84
C LYS A 3 10.60 22.15 9.16
N LYS A 4 11.55 21.55 8.43
CA LYS A 4 11.36 20.24 7.78
C LYS A 4 11.07 19.19 8.84
N LYS A 5 10.03 18.38 8.64
CA LYS A 5 9.79 17.22 9.48
C LYS A 5 10.76 16.10 9.08
N SER A 6 11.42 15.48 10.05
CA SER A 6 12.34 14.37 9.78
C SER A 6 11.58 13.17 9.20
N ASN A 7 12.10 12.59 8.11
CA ASN A 7 11.59 11.36 7.51
C ASN A 7 12.75 10.37 7.35
N PRO A 8 13.18 9.70 8.43
CA PRO A 8 14.27 8.73 8.34
C PRO A 8 13.83 7.43 7.67
N ALA A 9 12.53 7.15 7.63
CA ALA A 9 11.96 5.90 7.11
C ALA A 9 11.96 5.86 5.58
N PHE A 10 11.82 7.00 4.92
CA PHE A 10 11.76 7.11 3.47
C PHE A 10 12.62 8.29 3.03
N PRO A 11 13.69 8.08 2.23
CA PRO A 11 14.45 9.19 1.65
C PRO A 11 13.54 10.11 0.84
N ARG A 12 13.60 11.42 1.11
CA ARG A 12 12.77 12.44 0.46
C ARG A 12 13.63 13.50 -0.20
N ARG A 13 13.24 13.97 -1.39
CA ARG A 13 13.99 14.98 -2.16
C ARG A 13 13.30 16.34 -2.07
N ASP A 14 14.07 17.37 -1.76
CA ASP A 14 13.56 18.75 -1.74
C ASP A 14 13.91 19.45 -3.06
N ARG A 15 12.94 20.13 -3.66
CA ARG A 15 13.13 21.02 -4.81
C ARG A 15 13.37 22.44 -4.29
N LYS A 16 14.10 23.26 -5.05
CA LYS A 16 14.26 24.69 -4.71
C LYS A 16 13.00 25.49 -5.05
N MET A 17 12.44 25.25 -6.23
CA MET A 17 11.26 25.93 -6.76
C MET A 17 10.07 24.99 -6.80
N CYS A 18 8.85 25.51 -6.61
CA CYS A 18 7.63 24.75 -6.73
C CYS A 18 7.50 24.17 -8.14
N TRP A 19 7.29 22.86 -8.28
CA TRP A 19 7.13 22.25 -9.61
C TRP A 19 5.81 22.61 -10.30
N ILE A 20 4.78 23.01 -9.55
CA ILE A 20 3.47 23.39 -10.11
C ILE A 20 3.50 24.78 -10.74
N CYS A 21 4.02 25.80 -10.05
CA CYS A 21 4.04 27.17 -10.60
C CYS A 21 5.39 27.56 -11.19
N GLU A 22 6.50 26.98 -10.73
CA GLU A 22 7.89 27.36 -11.05
C GLU A 22 8.27 28.81 -10.72
N GLU A 23 7.38 29.56 -10.07
CA GLU A 23 7.59 30.97 -9.71
C GLU A 23 7.99 31.17 -8.25
N ARG A 24 7.54 30.29 -7.36
CA ARG A 24 7.71 30.43 -5.90
C ARG A 24 8.60 29.34 -5.32
N PRO A 25 9.32 29.60 -4.22
CA PRO A 25 10.08 28.57 -3.52
C PRO A 25 9.21 27.38 -3.10
N ALA A 26 9.73 26.16 -3.21
CA ALA A 26 9.08 24.98 -2.65
C ALA A 26 9.34 24.92 -1.14
N ASP A 27 8.46 25.55 -0.36
CA ASP A 27 8.62 25.73 1.08
C ASP A 27 7.72 24.82 1.93
N THR A 28 6.81 24.10 1.29
CA THR A 28 5.86 23.18 1.94
C THR A 28 6.10 21.73 1.56
N GLN A 29 5.71 20.82 2.46
CA GLN A 29 5.70 19.39 2.22
C GLN A 29 4.27 18.95 1.96
N GLU A 30 4.06 18.15 0.91
CA GLU A 30 2.78 17.51 0.65
C GLU A 30 2.70 16.16 1.36
N HIS A 31 1.50 15.74 1.78
CA HIS A 31 1.38 14.42 2.38
C HIS A 31 1.44 13.32 1.31
N ALA A 32 2.26 12.29 1.56
CA ALA A 32 2.35 11.08 0.77
C ALA A 32 1.11 10.19 0.88
N PHE A 33 0.27 10.43 1.88
CA PHE A 33 -1.10 9.94 1.95
C PHE A 33 -1.96 11.04 2.54
N LYS A 34 -3.18 11.23 2.04
CA LYS A 34 -4.03 12.35 2.45
C LYS A 34 -4.20 12.39 3.98
N SER A 35 -3.90 13.55 4.57
CA SER A 35 -3.82 13.71 6.03
C SER A 35 -5.16 13.52 6.75
N SER A 36 -6.27 13.93 6.12
CA SER A 36 -7.63 13.70 6.62
C SER A 36 -7.90 12.20 6.77
N ARG A 37 -7.39 11.37 5.85
CA ARG A 37 -7.54 9.91 5.87
C ARG A 37 -6.75 9.28 7.01
N ILE A 38 -5.46 9.63 7.14
CA ILE A 38 -4.63 9.15 8.26
C ILE A 38 -5.24 9.55 9.60
N LYS A 39 -5.84 10.75 9.68
CA LYS A 39 -6.52 11.21 10.89
C LYS A 39 -7.74 10.36 11.21
N LYS A 40 -8.60 10.02 10.23
CA LYS A 40 -9.76 9.12 10.44
C LYS A 40 -9.32 7.76 11.02
N ILE A 41 -8.28 7.14 10.43
CA ILE A 41 -7.71 5.86 10.93
C ILE A 41 -7.19 6.01 12.36
N TRP A 42 -6.42 7.08 12.61
CA TRP A 42 -5.85 7.32 13.93
C TRP A 42 -6.91 7.53 15.00
N GLU A 43 -8.00 8.23 14.68
CA GLU A 43 -9.12 8.47 15.60
C GLU A 43 -9.93 7.20 15.86
N ALA A 44 -10.24 6.42 14.83
CA ALA A 44 -10.93 5.13 14.97
C ALA A 44 -10.11 4.13 15.80
N GLY A 45 -8.79 4.10 15.62
CA GLY A 45 -7.85 3.32 16.42
C GLY A 45 -7.59 3.85 17.84
N GLY A 46 -8.46 4.70 18.38
CA GLY A 46 -8.34 5.22 19.75
C GLY A 46 -7.14 6.14 19.98
N ARG A 47 -6.67 6.82 18.92
CA ARG A 47 -5.50 7.72 18.94
C ARG A 47 -4.19 7.06 19.37
N GLN A 48 -4.07 5.75 19.19
CA GLN A 48 -2.83 5.02 19.46
C GLN A 48 -1.74 5.38 18.43
N PRO A 49 -0.44 5.29 18.78
CA PRO A 49 0.63 5.53 17.83
C PRO A 49 0.52 4.63 16.59
N LEU A 50 0.64 5.23 15.41
CA LEU A 50 0.63 4.50 14.14
C LEU A 50 2.00 3.84 13.89
N GLY A 51 2.01 2.77 13.10
CA GLY A 51 3.23 2.05 12.71
C GLY A 51 3.40 2.00 11.20
N THR A 52 4.65 2.04 10.72
CA THR A 52 5.00 1.71 9.32
C THR A 52 6.36 1.05 9.29
N ILE A 53 6.63 0.32 8.22
CA ILE A 53 7.97 -0.15 7.90
C ILE A 53 8.58 0.83 6.89
N GLY A 54 9.82 1.26 7.15
CA GLY A 54 10.56 2.16 6.27
C GLY A 54 11.24 1.39 5.13
N SER A 55 11.70 2.12 4.12
CA SER A 55 12.48 1.53 3.02
C SER A 55 13.81 0.91 3.47
N ASP A 56 14.22 1.13 4.71
CA ASP A 56 15.44 0.59 5.31
C ASP A 56 15.22 -0.70 6.11
N GLY A 57 14.08 -1.37 5.99
CA GLY A 57 13.84 -2.59 6.77
C GLY A 57 13.08 -2.38 8.08
N ARG A 58 13.05 -1.15 8.60
CA ARG A 58 12.83 -0.92 10.03
C ARG A 58 11.41 -0.51 10.35
N PHE A 59 10.95 -0.89 11.55
CA PHE A 59 9.66 -0.45 12.06
C PHE A 59 9.76 0.93 12.73
N TYR A 60 8.91 1.85 12.30
CA TYR A 60 8.79 3.21 12.81
C TYR A 60 7.44 3.44 13.47
N LYS A 61 7.47 3.93 14.71
CA LYS A 61 6.29 4.40 15.43
C LYS A 61 6.10 5.90 15.22
N MET A 62 4.86 6.31 15.02
CA MET A 62 4.48 7.67 14.69
C MET A 62 3.47 8.18 15.71
N SER A 63 3.67 9.40 16.18
CA SER A 63 2.83 10.00 17.23
C SER A 63 1.46 10.47 16.73
N GLY A 64 1.21 10.50 15.42
CA GLY A 64 -0.06 10.92 14.85
C GLY A 64 0.02 11.26 13.34
N PRO A 65 -1.08 11.77 12.76
CA PRO A 65 -1.25 11.93 11.31
C PRO A 65 -0.30 12.97 10.68
N ASN A 66 0.16 13.93 11.48
CA ASN A 66 1.07 14.98 11.03
C ASN A 66 2.55 14.59 11.11
N HIS A 67 2.87 13.31 11.34
CA HIS A 67 4.26 12.88 11.46
C HIS A 67 5.01 13.04 10.13
N GLY A 68 6.31 13.36 10.17
CA GLY A 68 7.13 13.62 8.98
C GLY A 68 7.25 12.45 8.01
N ILE A 69 7.01 11.24 8.49
CA ILE A 69 7.04 10.00 7.70
C ILE A 69 5.99 10.00 6.58
N PHE A 70 4.83 10.59 6.83
CA PHE A 70 3.74 10.71 5.88
C PHE A 70 3.90 11.89 4.92
N MET A 71 5.06 12.54 4.89
CA MET A 71 5.30 13.71 4.05
C MET A 71 6.29 13.37 2.94
N PHE A 72 5.99 13.86 1.73
CA PHE A 72 6.98 14.03 0.67
C PHE A 72 8.06 15.05 1.08
N GLY A 73 9.10 15.16 0.25
CA GLY A 73 10.02 16.29 0.35
C GLY A 73 9.32 17.62 0.06
N LYS A 74 10.07 18.72 0.22
CA LYS A 74 9.55 20.05 -0.13
C LYS A 74 9.58 20.24 -1.63
N THR A 75 8.45 19.99 -2.30
CA THR A 75 8.37 20.01 -3.76
C THR A 75 7.45 21.12 -4.29
N ILE A 76 6.57 21.67 -3.43
CA ILE A 76 5.57 22.69 -3.80
C ILE A 76 5.53 23.88 -2.83
N CYS A 77 5.03 25.02 -3.32
CA CYS A 77 4.86 26.22 -2.50
C CYS A 77 3.52 26.22 -1.74
N ALA A 78 3.45 27.00 -0.66
CA ALA A 78 2.24 27.12 0.15
C ALA A 78 0.97 27.53 -0.61
N TYR A 79 1.10 28.41 -1.62
CA TYR A 79 -0.05 28.81 -2.44
C TYR A 79 -0.57 27.65 -3.29
N CYS A 80 0.32 26.96 -3.99
CA CYS A 80 -0.05 25.81 -4.81
C CYS A 80 -0.66 24.70 -3.95
N ASN A 81 -0.11 24.48 -2.76
CA ASN A 81 -0.58 23.39 -1.89
C ASN A 81 -1.93 23.68 -1.22
N ASN A 82 -2.16 24.91 -0.75
CA ASN A 82 -3.32 25.20 0.10
C ASN A 82 -4.48 25.89 -0.63
N GLN A 83 -4.21 26.61 -1.71
CA GLN A 83 -5.23 27.44 -2.38
C GLN A 83 -5.51 26.95 -3.79
N PHE A 84 -4.48 26.86 -4.64
CA PHE A 84 -4.64 26.45 -6.03
C PHE A 84 -5.22 25.04 -6.18
N SER A 85 -4.70 24.08 -5.41
CA SER A 85 -5.13 22.66 -5.49
C SER A 85 -6.30 22.30 -4.58
N GLN A 86 -6.88 23.28 -3.86
CA GLN A 86 -8.00 23.03 -2.96
C GLN A 86 -9.19 22.33 -3.65
N PRO A 87 -9.64 22.71 -4.86
CA PRO A 87 -10.71 22.00 -5.55
C PRO A 87 -10.37 20.53 -5.86
N PHE A 88 -9.10 20.21 -6.10
CA PHE A 88 -8.64 18.85 -6.37
C PHE A 88 -8.71 18.01 -5.09
N ASP A 89 -8.24 18.58 -3.99
CA ASP A 89 -8.32 18.00 -2.67
C ASP A 89 -9.76 17.71 -2.25
N MET A 90 -10.70 18.63 -2.52
CA MET A 90 -12.13 18.46 -2.26
C MET A 90 -12.75 17.34 -3.10
N ALA A 91 -12.41 17.26 -4.39
CA ALA A 91 -12.90 16.20 -5.26
C ALA A 91 -12.44 14.80 -4.81
N TYR A 92 -11.20 14.68 -4.33
CA TYR A 92 -10.70 13.44 -3.76
C TYR A 92 -11.39 13.07 -2.45
N ASP A 93 -11.52 14.02 -1.51
CA ASP A 93 -12.21 13.77 -0.25
C ASP A 93 -13.66 13.32 -0.49
N HIS A 94 -14.37 13.97 -1.43
CA HIS A 94 -15.73 13.59 -1.84
C HIS A 94 -15.82 12.20 -2.48
N PHE A 95 -14.92 11.87 -3.40
CA PHE A 95 -14.88 10.54 -4.01
C PHE A 95 -14.63 9.44 -2.97
N MET A 96 -13.70 9.68 -2.04
CA MET A 96 -13.41 8.74 -0.97
C MET A 96 -14.57 8.59 0.01
N ASP A 97 -15.29 9.67 0.33
CA ASP A 97 -16.47 9.59 1.20
C ASP A 97 -17.61 8.83 0.52
N PHE A 98 -17.84 9.02 -0.79
CA PHE A 98 -18.79 8.21 -1.56
C PHE A 98 -18.48 6.70 -1.50
N ILE A 99 -17.20 6.31 -1.62
CA ILE A 99 -16.78 4.90 -1.50
C ILE A 99 -17.14 4.31 -0.14
N LEU A 100 -17.18 5.12 0.91
CA LEU A 100 -17.36 4.68 2.29
C LEU A 100 -18.81 4.62 2.71
N ASP A 101 -19.64 5.43 2.08
CA ASP A 101 -21.08 5.34 2.25
C ASP A 101 -21.63 4.03 1.63
N ASP A 102 -20.94 3.47 0.61
CA ASP A 102 -21.27 2.17 0.01
C ASP A 102 -20.01 1.41 -0.46
N LEU A 103 -19.42 0.61 0.44
CA LEU A 103 -18.23 -0.22 0.18
C LEU A 103 -18.47 -1.29 -0.90
N GLU A 104 -19.72 -1.66 -1.17
CA GLU A 104 -20.05 -2.70 -2.15
C GLU A 104 -20.35 -2.12 -3.54
N TYR A 105 -20.50 -0.80 -3.66
CA TYR A 105 -20.85 -0.12 -4.91
C TYR A 105 -19.99 -0.56 -6.10
N PHE A 106 -18.67 -0.62 -5.91
CA PHE A 106 -17.71 -1.00 -6.96
C PHE A 106 -17.42 -2.50 -7.05
N LYS A 107 -17.96 -3.33 -6.15
CA LYS A 107 -17.60 -4.77 -6.01
C LYS A 107 -17.82 -5.52 -7.30
N ASN A 108 -19.04 -5.44 -7.82
CA ASN A 108 -19.42 -6.08 -9.08
C ASN A 108 -19.58 -5.08 -10.23
N ARG A 109 -19.42 -3.78 -9.95
CA ARG A 109 -19.56 -2.71 -10.95
C ARG A 109 -18.19 -2.35 -11.51
N ARG A 110 -18.06 -2.40 -12.84
CA ARG A 110 -16.85 -1.95 -13.57
C ARG A 110 -17.07 -0.64 -14.32
N LYS A 111 -18.31 -0.27 -14.57
CA LYS A 111 -18.71 0.92 -15.35
C LYS A 111 -19.70 1.73 -14.53
N PHE A 112 -19.48 3.03 -14.43
CA PHE A 112 -20.36 3.96 -13.70
C PHE A 112 -20.28 5.36 -14.30
N ASN A 113 -21.35 6.14 -14.14
CA ASN A 113 -21.37 7.54 -14.56
C ASN A 113 -20.81 8.42 -13.44
N TRP A 114 -19.97 9.39 -13.78
CA TRP A 114 -19.44 10.34 -12.81
C TRP A 114 -20.52 11.21 -12.15
N ASP A 115 -21.64 11.42 -12.83
CA ASP A 115 -22.79 12.12 -12.24
C ASP A 115 -23.38 11.36 -11.03
N GLU A 116 -23.21 10.03 -10.94
CA GLU A 116 -23.63 9.28 -9.75
C GLU A 116 -22.83 9.66 -8.50
N ILE A 117 -21.64 10.25 -8.69
CA ILE A 117 -20.69 10.59 -7.62
C ILE A 117 -20.64 12.10 -7.40
N PHE A 118 -20.50 12.89 -8.48
CA PHE A 118 -20.20 14.32 -8.40
C PHE A 118 -21.38 15.24 -8.70
N ALA A 119 -22.59 14.69 -8.90
CA ALA A 119 -23.78 15.50 -9.06
C ALA A 119 -23.90 16.54 -7.93
N ASP A 120 -24.31 17.75 -8.30
CA ASP A 120 -24.53 18.88 -7.40
C ASP A 120 -23.30 19.36 -6.60
N THR A 121 -22.09 18.99 -7.04
CA THR A 121 -20.84 19.52 -6.47
C THR A 121 -20.19 20.58 -7.37
N PRO A 122 -19.40 21.52 -6.82
CA PRO A 122 -18.69 22.53 -7.62
C PRO A 122 -17.40 22.01 -8.28
N PHE A 123 -17.09 20.72 -8.09
CA PHE A 123 -15.94 20.03 -8.65
C PHE A 123 -16.41 18.74 -9.33
N ASP A 124 -15.53 18.04 -10.03
CA ASP A 124 -15.90 16.89 -10.84
C ASP A 124 -14.70 15.92 -11.00
N GLN A 125 -14.85 14.91 -11.86
CA GLN A 125 -13.79 13.95 -12.14
C GLN A 125 -12.51 14.56 -12.73
N ARG A 126 -12.59 15.74 -13.38
CA ARG A 126 -11.41 16.48 -13.87
C ARG A 126 -10.58 17.00 -12.70
N HIS A 127 -11.24 17.40 -11.62
CA HIS A 127 -10.59 17.82 -10.39
C HIS A 127 -9.98 16.62 -9.65
N LEU A 128 -10.69 15.48 -9.61
CA LEU A 128 -10.16 14.23 -9.07
C LEU A 128 -8.89 13.78 -9.81
N ALA A 129 -8.90 13.83 -11.15
CA ALA A 129 -7.72 13.49 -11.95
C ALA A 129 -6.51 14.36 -11.59
N ARG A 130 -6.72 15.67 -11.37
CA ARG A 130 -5.67 16.62 -10.98
C ARG A 130 -5.13 16.39 -9.58
N TYR A 131 -5.95 15.87 -8.65
CA TYR A 131 -5.46 15.43 -7.35
C TYR A 131 -4.42 14.32 -7.52
N TYR A 132 -4.72 13.30 -8.32
CA TYR A 132 -3.76 12.22 -8.60
C TYR A 132 -2.52 12.74 -9.32
N VAL A 133 -2.64 13.63 -10.31
CA VAL A 133 -1.49 14.22 -11.00
C VAL A 133 -0.62 15.05 -10.04
N LYS A 134 -1.22 15.85 -9.15
CA LYS A 134 -0.49 16.57 -8.07
C LYS A 134 0.30 15.58 -7.21
N HIS A 135 -0.34 14.49 -6.80
CA HIS A 135 0.28 13.47 -5.98
C HIS A 135 1.45 12.78 -6.69
N PHE A 136 1.23 12.30 -7.92
CA PHE A 136 2.23 11.60 -8.70
C PHE A 136 3.37 12.52 -9.14
N GLY A 137 3.14 13.81 -9.39
CA GLY A 137 4.21 14.78 -9.60
C GLY A 137 5.12 14.94 -8.37
N CYS A 138 4.55 14.95 -7.17
CA CYS A 138 5.36 14.93 -5.94
C CYS A 138 6.14 13.62 -5.80
N LYS A 139 5.51 12.47 -6.10
CA LYS A 139 6.14 11.14 -6.07
C LYS A 139 7.30 11.03 -7.07
N MET A 140 7.10 11.47 -8.31
CA MET A 140 8.11 11.53 -9.37
C MET A 140 9.37 12.21 -8.86
N TYR A 141 9.21 13.42 -8.32
CA TYR A 141 10.35 14.18 -7.78
C TYR A 141 11.03 13.47 -6.62
N ASP A 142 10.25 12.91 -5.70
CA ASP A 142 10.78 12.21 -4.53
C ASP A 142 11.63 10.99 -4.91
N VAL A 143 11.24 10.22 -5.94
CA VAL A 143 12.01 9.05 -6.39
C VAL A 143 13.10 9.42 -7.41
N GLY A 144 13.07 10.64 -7.94
CA GLY A 144 14.22 11.25 -8.62
C GLY A 144 14.01 11.70 -10.05
N TYR A 145 12.77 11.73 -10.52
CA TYR A 145 12.40 12.28 -11.81
C TYR A 145 12.18 13.78 -11.70
N GLU A 146 12.47 14.51 -12.78
CA GLU A 146 11.88 15.84 -12.92
C GLU A 146 10.41 15.70 -13.33
N VAL A 147 9.57 16.65 -12.92
CA VAL A 147 8.16 16.65 -13.30
C VAL A 147 8.02 17.27 -14.69
N PRO A 148 7.48 16.55 -15.67
CA PRO A 148 7.31 17.06 -17.03
C PRO A 148 6.42 18.31 -17.13
N GLU A 149 6.73 19.19 -18.08
CA GLU A 149 6.01 20.46 -18.25
C GLU A 149 4.53 20.26 -18.63
N ASP A 150 4.22 19.22 -19.40
CA ASP A 150 2.86 18.88 -19.80
C ASP A 150 1.98 18.52 -18.58
N LEU A 151 2.51 17.81 -17.59
CA LEU A 151 1.79 17.55 -16.32
C LEU A 151 1.52 18.85 -15.56
N ARG A 152 2.48 19.78 -15.58
CA ARG A 152 2.33 21.10 -14.97
C ARG A 152 1.21 21.87 -15.65
N ARG A 153 1.23 21.97 -16.98
CA ARG A 153 0.19 22.65 -17.78
C ARG A 153 -1.19 22.03 -17.55
N TYR A 154 -1.26 20.70 -17.47
CA TYR A 154 -2.49 19.96 -17.21
C TYR A 154 -3.17 20.38 -15.89
N LEU A 155 -2.39 20.70 -14.85
CA LEU A 155 -2.96 21.18 -13.58
C LEU A 155 -3.62 22.56 -13.72
N HIS A 156 -3.12 23.43 -14.61
CA HIS A 156 -3.62 24.82 -14.77
C HIS A 156 -4.76 24.95 -15.77
N ASP A 157 -4.82 24.08 -16.77
CA ASP A 157 -5.84 24.11 -17.80
C ASP A 157 -6.80 22.92 -17.64
N LEU A 158 -8.05 23.20 -17.23
CA LEU A 158 -9.09 22.20 -17.00
C LEU A 158 -9.43 21.39 -18.25
N ASP A 159 -9.25 21.98 -19.43
CA ASP A 159 -9.67 21.43 -20.73
C ASP A 159 -8.49 20.84 -21.53
N MET A 160 -7.27 20.89 -20.98
CA MET A 160 -6.09 20.31 -21.61
C MET A 160 -6.20 18.78 -21.74
N VAL A 161 -6.02 18.28 -22.97
CA VAL A 161 -5.92 16.85 -23.25
C VAL A 161 -4.69 16.25 -22.56
N GLN A 162 -4.88 15.10 -21.91
CA GLN A 162 -3.82 14.39 -21.20
C GLN A 162 -2.70 13.89 -22.14
N THR A 163 -1.51 13.81 -21.59
CA THR A 163 -0.32 13.22 -22.22
C THR A 163 0.16 11.95 -21.50
N PHE A 164 -0.64 11.47 -20.55
CA PHE A 164 -0.33 10.37 -19.64
C PHE A 164 -1.52 9.43 -19.54
N ASN A 165 -1.30 8.26 -18.96
CA ASN A 165 -2.36 7.35 -18.57
C ASN A 165 -2.70 7.55 -17.09
N LEU A 166 -3.98 7.67 -16.79
CA LEU A 166 -4.53 7.72 -15.44
C LEU A 166 -5.80 6.86 -15.40
N LEU A 167 -5.68 5.71 -14.75
CA LEU A 167 -6.70 4.66 -14.72
C LEU A 167 -7.12 4.39 -13.28
N LEU A 168 -8.42 4.24 -13.05
CA LEU A 168 -8.93 3.73 -11.77
C LEU A 168 -8.95 2.21 -11.78
N TYR A 169 -8.69 1.64 -10.60
CA TYR A 169 -8.75 0.21 -10.39
C TYR A 169 -9.31 -0.14 -9.02
N LYS A 170 -9.71 -1.39 -8.91
CA LYS A 170 -10.16 -2.00 -7.66
C LYS A 170 -9.32 -3.22 -7.29
N ASP A 171 -9.17 -3.44 -6.01
CA ASP A 171 -8.43 -4.53 -5.38
C ASP A 171 -9.23 -5.05 -4.18
N TYR A 172 -10.34 -5.74 -4.45
CA TYR A 172 -11.19 -6.30 -3.40
C TYR A 172 -10.51 -7.43 -2.63
N GLU A 173 -9.51 -8.10 -3.20
CA GLU A 173 -8.75 -9.13 -2.49
C GLU A 173 -7.94 -8.51 -1.34
N HIS A 174 -7.50 -7.26 -1.45
CA HIS A 174 -6.80 -6.56 -0.37
C HIS A 174 -7.64 -6.33 0.89
N VAL A 175 -8.95 -6.16 0.72
CA VAL A 175 -9.93 -5.91 1.79
C VAL A 175 -10.83 -7.10 2.07
N ARG A 176 -10.59 -8.24 1.43
CA ARG A 176 -11.41 -9.44 1.58
C ARG A 176 -11.47 -9.85 3.03
N GLY A 177 -12.64 -10.24 3.54
CA GLY A 177 -12.80 -10.72 4.92
C GLY A 177 -12.85 -9.62 5.99
N LEU A 178 -12.64 -8.35 5.65
CA LEU A 178 -12.89 -7.24 6.56
C LEU A 178 -14.39 -7.04 6.77
N ASP A 179 -14.75 -6.61 7.97
CA ASP A 179 -16.13 -6.30 8.32
C ASP A 179 -16.58 -5.02 7.59
N PRO A 180 -17.59 -5.06 6.70
CA PRO A 180 -18.07 -3.88 6.00
C PRO A 180 -18.77 -2.87 6.94
N THR A 181 -19.10 -3.26 8.17
CA THR A 181 -19.65 -2.33 9.18
C THR A 181 -18.57 -1.47 9.85
N CYS A 182 -17.29 -1.76 9.60
CA CYS A 182 -16.13 -1.03 10.10
C CYS A 182 -15.33 -0.39 8.92
N PRO A 183 -15.87 0.64 8.24
CA PRO A 183 -15.23 1.25 7.06
C PRO A 183 -13.81 1.78 7.32
N GLU A 184 -13.48 2.14 8.56
CA GLU A 184 -12.13 2.47 9.00
C GLU A 184 -11.10 1.36 8.78
N ASP A 185 -11.51 0.10 8.87
CA ASP A 185 -10.66 -1.04 8.62
C ASP A 185 -10.41 -1.26 7.14
N TRP A 186 -11.23 -0.67 6.29
CA TRP A 186 -11.03 -0.73 4.84
C TRP A 186 -9.99 0.29 4.39
N PHE A 187 -9.50 1.18 5.26
CA PHE A 187 -8.38 2.06 4.93
C PHE A 187 -7.04 1.39 5.12
N ALA A 188 -6.33 1.27 4.01
CA ALA A 188 -4.94 0.89 3.96
C ALA A 188 -4.31 1.70 2.81
N PRO A 189 -3.95 2.97 3.05
CA PRO A 189 -3.38 3.79 2.00
C PRO A 189 -2.01 3.23 1.62
N TYR A 190 -1.82 3.01 0.33
CA TYR A 190 -0.61 2.45 -0.25
C TYR A 190 -0.20 3.26 -1.48
N SER A 191 1.10 3.47 -1.66
CA SER A 191 1.60 4.18 -2.83
C SER A 191 2.99 3.70 -3.18
N ASN A 192 3.17 3.32 -4.44
CA ASN A 192 4.44 2.89 -4.97
C ASN A 192 4.76 3.57 -6.31
N ALA A 193 6.00 3.45 -6.76
CA ALA A 193 6.45 3.89 -8.06
C ALA A 193 7.39 2.86 -8.68
N CYS A 194 7.44 2.81 -10.01
CA CYS A 194 8.35 1.97 -10.75
C CYS A 194 8.86 2.70 -12.00
N GLN A 195 9.97 2.20 -12.53
CA GLN A 195 10.41 2.51 -13.88
C GLN A 195 9.51 1.77 -14.87
N ILE A 196 9.16 2.42 -15.97
CA ILE A 196 8.57 1.75 -17.13
C ILE A 196 9.72 1.45 -18.09
N LEU A 197 9.89 0.17 -18.40
CA LEU A 197 10.90 -0.30 -19.33
C LEU A 197 10.31 -0.54 -20.71
N ASP A 198 11.16 -0.51 -21.72
CA ASP A 198 10.82 -0.90 -23.08
C ASP A 198 10.45 -2.39 -23.18
N LEU A 199 9.97 -2.83 -24.36
CA LEU A 199 9.52 -4.21 -24.56
C LEU A 199 10.65 -5.25 -24.34
N GLN A 200 11.91 -4.83 -24.48
CA GLN A 200 13.05 -5.70 -24.26
C GLN A 200 13.49 -5.72 -22.79
N MET A 201 12.98 -4.83 -21.94
CA MET A 201 13.39 -4.62 -20.53
C MET A 201 14.82 -4.09 -20.38
N HIS A 202 15.33 -3.35 -21.38
CA HIS A 202 16.69 -2.79 -21.38
C HIS A 202 16.70 -1.32 -20.99
N ASP A 203 15.81 -0.55 -21.61
CA ASP A 203 15.83 0.91 -21.50
C ASP A 203 14.66 1.40 -20.67
N GLU A 204 14.93 2.35 -19.79
CA GLU A 204 13.89 3.12 -19.13
C GLU A 204 13.24 4.07 -20.13
N ILE A 205 11.93 3.95 -20.29
CA ILE A 205 11.14 4.75 -21.24
C ILE A 205 10.09 5.63 -20.56
N GLY A 206 9.98 5.55 -19.23
CA GLY A 206 8.99 6.31 -18.50
C GLY A 206 8.87 5.97 -17.01
N PHE A 207 7.82 6.51 -16.42
CA PHE A 207 7.50 6.44 -14.99
C PHE A 207 6.12 5.83 -14.78
N GLY A 208 6.04 4.87 -13.87
CA GLY A 208 4.80 4.27 -13.38
C GLY A 208 4.60 4.53 -11.90
N ALA A 209 3.37 4.71 -11.46
CA ALA A 209 3.04 4.81 -10.04
C ALA A 209 1.62 4.35 -9.73
N CYS A 210 1.38 4.02 -8.47
CA CYS A 210 0.05 3.76 -7.94
C CYS A 210 -0.20 4.55 -6.64
N LEU A 211 -1.45 4.91 -6.43
CA LEU A 211 -1.99 5.38 -5.16
C LEU A 211 -3.29 4.63 -4.91
N GLN A 212 -3.32 3.85 -3.84
CA GLN A 212 -4.46 3.07 -3.37
C GLN A 212 -4.88 3.60 -2.01
N ASP A 213 -6.19 3.69 -1.76
CA ASP A 213 -6.75 3.89 -0.43
C ASP A 213 -7.84 2.85 -0.22
N GLY A 214 -7.48 1.79 0.51
CA GLY A 214 -8.32 0.61 0.68
C GLY A 214 -8.34 -0.27 -0.54
N PHE A 215 -9.51 -0.51 -1.12
CA PHE A 215 -9.69 -1.35 -2.30
C PHE A 215 -9.81 -0.56 -3.60
N ILE A 216 -9.73 0.77 -3.57
CA ILE A 216 -9.79 1.62 -4.74
C ILE A 216 -8.44 2.32 -4.91
N GLY A 217 -7.94 2.39 -6.13
CA GLY A 217 -6.75 3.14 -6.44
C GLY A 217 -6.74 3.71 -7.85
N ALA A 218 -5.70 4.51 -8.12
CA ALA A 218 -5.37 4.94 -9.47
C ALA A 218 -3.93 4.56 -9.82
N THR A 219 -3.72 4.14 -11.06
CA THR A 219 -2.38 4.04 -11.65
C THR A 219 -2.11 5.21 -12.55
N PHE A 220 -0.86 5.63 -12.60
CA PHE A 220 -0.36 6.69 -13.44
C PHE A 220 0.83 6.20 -14.24
N HIS A 221 0.78 6.36 -15.56
CA HIS A 221 1.90 6.05 -16.44
C HIS A 221 2.23 7.26 -17.31
N TRP A 222 3.49 7.67 -17.28
CA TRP A 222 4.04 8.69 -18.16
C TRP A 222 5.19 8.09 -18.97
N ILE A 223 5.18 8.32 -20.27
CA ILE A 223 6.20 7.85 -21.21
C ILE A 223 6.93 9.08 -21.75
N ASP A 224 8.26 9.06 -21.67
CA ASP A 224 9.13 10.18 -22.03
C ASP A 224 9.03 10.50 -23.52
N ASP A 225 9.12 9.48 -24.38
CA ASP A 225 8.97 9.59 -25.83
C ASP A 225 7.49 9.40 -26.24
N PRO A 226 6.79 10.46 -26.68
CA PRO A 226 5.38 10.35 -27.05
C PRO A 226 5.13 9.41 -28.24
N SER A 227 6.13 9.16 -29.09
CA SER A 227 6.00 8.25 -30.23
C SER A 227 5.86 6.78 -29.82
N ARG A 228 6.29 6.44 -28.59
CA ARG A 228 6.17 5.09 -28.01
C ARG A 228 4.84 4.87 -27.30
N ARG A 229 3.99 5.90 -27.22
CA ARG A 229 2.67 5.80 -26.59
C ARG A 229 1.71 5.09 -27.55
N THR A 230 1.22 3.93 -27.14
CA THR A 230 0.21 3.20 -27.90
C THR A 230 -1.19 3.78 -27.66
N GLU A 231 -1.51 4.16 -26.42
CA GLU A 231 -2.79 4.77 -26.04
C GLU A 231 -2.61 5.75 -24.86
N THR A 232 -3.46 6.78 -24.80
CA THR A 232 -3.60 7.66 -23.63
C THR A 232 -5.04 7.62 -23.12
N PHE A 233 -5.20 7.27 -21.85
CA PHE A 233 -6.47 7.18 -21.17
C PHE A 233 -6.42 7.98 -19.88
N CYS A 234 -7.38 8.89 -19.69
CA CYS A 234 -7.59 9.55 -18.42
C CYS A 234 -9.07 9.52 -18.11
N PHE A 235 -9.43 9.00 -16.93
CA PHE A 235 -10.83 8.97 -16.49
C PHE A 235 -11.44 10.38 -16.33
N GLY A 236 -10.61 11.43 -16.30
CA GLY A 236 -11.03 12.81 -16.06
C GLY A 236 -11.91 13.43 -17.15
N PHE A 237 -11.93 12.90 -18.38
CA PHE A 237 -12.72 13.50 -19.47
C PHE A 237 -13.86 12.63 -19.99
N GLN A 238 -13.92 11.37 -19.55
CA GLN A 238 -15.01 10.51 -19.92
C GLN A 238 -16.18 10.79 -18.98
N PRO A 239 -17.44 10.88 -19.47
CA PRO A 239 -18.60 10.97 -18.59
C PRO A 239 -18.81 9.66 -17.82
N VAL A 240 -18.34 8.55 -18.41
CA VAL A 240 -18.41 7.21 -17.83
C VAL A 240 -16.99 6.73 -17.54
N ALA A 241 -16.73 6.39 -16.28
CA ALA A 241 -15.50 5.73 -15.90
C ALA A 241 -15.61 4.21 -16.05
N TYR A 242 -14.45 3.60 -16.27
CA TYR A 242 -14.27 2.16 -16.24
C TYR A 242 -13.16 1.80 -15.26
N MET A 243 -13.42 0.82 -14.40
CA MET A 243 -12.47 0.28 -13.43
C MET A 243 -12.09 -1.14 -13.78
N ARG A 244 -10.79 -1.40 -13.70
CA ARG A 244 -10.22 -2.74 -13.85
C ARG A 244 -9.93 -3.33 -12.48
N ASP A 245 -9.92 -4.66 -12.42
CA ASP A 245 -9.32 -5.33 -11.28
C ASP A 245 -7.80 -5.16 -11.35
N VAL A 246 -7.14 -5.03 -10.18
CA VAL A 246 -5.69 -4.82 -10.10
C VAL A 246 -4.89 -5.88 -10.89
N SER A 247 -5.38 -7.13 -10.91
CA SER A 247 -4.77 -8.25 -11.64
C SER A 247 -4.78 -8.09 -13.17
N GLU A 248 -5.56 -7.16 -13.71
CA GLU A 248 -5.66 -6.88 -15.15
C GLU A 248 -4.74 -5.74 -15.61
N LEU A 249 -4.04 -5.09 -14.67
CA LEU A 249 -3.20 -3.95 -14.95
C LEU A 249 -1.78 -4.35 -15.38
N PRO A 250 -1.12 -3.55 -16.22
CA PRO A 250 0.31 -3.71 -16.46
C PRO A 250 1.11 -3.33 -15.21
N TYR A 251 2.40 -3.72 -15.18
CA TYR A 251 3.34 -3.36 -14.10
C TYR A 251 2.88 -3.85 -12.72
N GLN A 252 2.59 -5.15 -12.61
CA GLN A 252 2.17 -5.80 -11.35
C GLN A 252 3.15 -5.57 -10.19
N ASN A 253 4.42 -5.29 -10.50
CA ASN A 253 5.45 -4.93 -9.52
C ASN A 253 5.14 -3.65 -8.71
N LEU A 254 4.19 -2.82 -9.14
CA LEU A 254 3.69 -1.71 -8.33
C LEU A 254 3.08 -2.16 -7.01
N TRP A 255 2.53 -3.38 -6.93
CA TRP A 255 1.86 -3.91 -5.72
C TRP A 255 2.68 -4.98 -4.99
N ASP A 256 3.92 -5.27 -5.40
CA ASP A 256 4.76 -6.27 -4.74
C ASP A 256 4.95 -6.00 -3.23
N GLY A 257 4.97 -4.72 -2.85
CA GLY A 257 5.10 -4.29 -1.45
C GLY A 257 3.79 -4.12 -0.68
N LEU A 258 2.64 -4.46 -1.28
CA LEU A 258 1.34 -4.35 -0.65
C LEU A 258 0.93 -5.71 -0.06
N PRO A 259 1.07 -5.94 1.26
CA PRO A 259 0.55 -7.16 1.88
C PRO A 259 -0.98 -7.16 1.79
N ARG A 260 -1.60 -8.34 1.66
CA ARG A 260 -3.06 -8.43 1.88
C ARG A 260 -3.31 -8.29 3.37
N ARG A 261 -4.28 -7.46 3.79
CA ARG A 261 -4.48 -7.14 5.22
C ARG A 261 -4.73 -8.40 6.06
N ASN A 262 -5.36 -9.42 5.49
CA ASN A 262 -5.57 -10.71 6.14
C ASN A 262 -4.32 -11.58 6.22
N GLU A 263 -3.29 -11.40 5.38
CA GLU A 263 -2.11 -12.29 5.39
C GLU A 263 -1.44 -12.29 6.77
N VAL A 264 -1.44 -11.16 7.49
CA VAL A 264 -0.93 -11.09 8.86
C VAL A 264 -1.74 -11.96 9.83
N PHE A 265 -3.07 -11.89 9.76
CA PHE A 265 -3.98 -12.65 10.63
C PHE A 265 -3.99 -14.13 10.24
N GLU A 266 -4.00 -14.46 8.95
CA GLU A 266 -3.92 -15.82 8.44
C GLU A 266 -2.61 -16.50 8.86
N ILE A 267 -1.47 -15.79 8.77
CA ILE A 267 -0.19 -16.32 9.25
C ILE A 267 -0.23 -16.53 10.76
N LYS A 268 -0.84 -15.62 11.53
CA LYS A 268 -1.00 -15.78 12.98
C LYS A 268 -1.79 -17.05 13.31
N ASP A 269 -2.95 -17.22 12.68
CA ASP A 269 -3.84 -18.37 12.91
C ASP A 269 -3.16 -19.69 12.48
N ASP A 270 -2.40 -19.67 11.38
CA ASP A 270 -1.63 -20.82 10.94
C ASP A 270 -0.47 -21.17 11.88
N VAL A 271 0.21 -20.17 12.45
CA VAL A 271 1.23 -20.38 13.50
C VAL A 271 0.59 -21.01 14.75
N GLU A 272 -0.54 -20.47 15.21
CA GLU A 272 -1.28 -21.02 16.36
C GLU A 272 -1.67 -22.48 16.12
N ARG A 273 -2.19 -22.80 14.93
CA ARG A 273 -2.54 -24.16 14.52
C ARG A 273 -1.34 -25.12 14.51
N VAL A 274 -0.19 -24.69 14.01
CA VAL A 274 1.04 -25.52 14.02
C VAL A 274 1.52 -25.76 15.45
N ILE A 275 1.43 -24.74 16.33
CA ILE A 275 1.76 -24.90 17.75
C ILE A 275 0.86 -25.95 18.41
N GLU A 276 -0.44 -25.90 18.17
CA GLU A 276 -1.39 -26.91 18.67
C GLU A 276 -1.07 -28.32 18.15
N GLN A 277 -0.77 -28.45 16.86
CA GLN A 277 -0.37 -29.75 16.27
C GLN A 277 0.91 -30.32 16.91
N VAL A 278 1.90 -29.47 17.19
CA VAL A 278 3.15 -29.87 17.86
C VAL A 278 2.88 -30.30 19.30
N GLN A 279 2.03 -29.58 20.03
CA GLN A 279 1.62 -29.97 21.38
C GLN A 279 0.94 -31.34 21.37
N GLN A 280 -0.05 -31.54 20.51
CA GLN A 280 -0.75 -32.82 20.41
C GLN A 280 0.17 -33.96 19.97
N PHE A 281 1.10 -33.73 19.03
CA PHE A 281 2.10 -34.72 18.66
C PHE A 281 3.02 -35.09 19.83
N THR A 282 3.36 -34.12 20.68
CA THR A 282 4.19 -34.37 21.87
C THR A 282 3.45 -35.26 22.86
N GLU A 283 2.15 -35.02 23.06
CA GLU A 283 1.28 -35.87 23.90
C GLU A 283 1.17 -37.29 23.33
N ASP A 284 0.88 -37.43 22.02
CA ASP A 284 0.79 -38.74 21.35
C ASP A 284 2.12 -39.53 21.45
N TYR A 285 3.26 -38.82 21.34
CA TYR A 285 4.57 -39.44 21.45
C TYR A 285 4.85 -39.94 22.87
N GLN A 286 4.47 -39.16 23.89
CA GLN A 286 4.57 -39.58 25.30
C GLN A 286 3.67 -40.78 25.60
N GLU A 287 2.45 -40.82 25.04
CA GLU A 287 1.56 -41.98 25.15
C GLU A 287 2.18 -43.22 24.49
N PHE A 288 2.79 -43.05 23.31
CA PHE A 288 3.49 -44.15 22.64
C PHE A 288 4.66 -44.70 23.45
N GLU A 289 5.48 -43.84 24.07
CA GLU A 289 6.57 -44.27 24.96
C GLU A 289 6.03 -45.04 26.17
N ALA A 290 4.97 -44.52 26.81
CA ALA A 290 4.32 -45.20 27.93
C ALA A 290 3.73 -46.57 27.53
N ASP A 291 3.13 -46.67 26.36
CA ASP A 291 2.58 -47.92 25.82
C ASP A 291 3.67 -48.93 25.48
N GLN A 292 4.81 -48.46 24.96
CA GLN A 292 6.00 -49.29 24.73
C GLN A 292 6.53 -49.89 26.03
N ASP A 293 6.62 -49.09 27.09
CA ASP A 293 7.10 -49.53 28.40
C ASP A 293 6.09 -50.45 29.12
N SER A 294 4.79 -50.31 28.83
CA SER A 294 3.73 -51.11 29.44
C SER A 294 3.69 -52.57 28.95
N GLY A 295 4.24 -52.86 27.76
CA GLY A 295 4.16 -54.18 27.12
C GLY A 295 2.74 -54.61 26.73
N LYS A 296 1.77 -53.68 26.71
CA LYS A 296 0.34 -53.95 26.48
C LYS A 296 0.00 -54.31 25.03
N PHE A 297 0.86 -53.97 24.08
CA PHE A 297 0.63 -54.10 22.64
C PHE A 297 1.62 -55.08 22.00
N SER A 298 1.18 -55.73 20.92
CA SER A 298 2.05 -56.59 20.11
C SER A 298 3.09 -55.78 19.33
N ALA A 299 4.16 -56.45 18.89
CA ALA A 299 5.22 -55.81 18.09
C ALA A 299 4.70 -55.22 16.77
N GLU A 300 3.71 -55.86 16.15
CA GLU A 300 3.10 -55.39 14.90
C GLU A 300 2.26 -54.12 15.12
N GLU A 301 1.49 -54.06 16.21
CA GLU A 301 0.74 -52.87 16.62
C GLU A 301 1.66 -51.70 16.96
N MET A 302 2.76 -51.96 17.69
CA MET A 302 3.76 -50.94 18.01
C MET A 302 4.44 -50.41 16.76
N PHE A 303 4.77 -51.28 15.80
CA PHE A 303 5.33 -50.87 14.52
C PHE A 303 4.36 -49.96 13.76
N ALA A 304 3.08 -50.34 13.63
CA ALA A 304 2.07 -49.54 12.95
C ALA A 304 1.89 -48.15 13.59
N ARG A 305 1.86 -48.07 14.93
CA ARG A 305 1.78 -46.79 15.66
C ARG A 305 3.02 -45.92 15.44
N SER A 306 4.21 -46.51 15.43
CA SER A 306 5.46 -45.78 15.14
C SER A 306 5.47 -45.17 13.73
N VAL A 307 4.91 -45.88 12.76
CA VAL A 307 4.76 -45.42 11.37
C VAL A 307 3.76 -44.26 11.31
N ALA A 308 2.63 -44.37 12.01
CA ALA A 308 1.64 -43.30 12.09
C ALA A 308 2.22 -42.01 12.69
N LEU A 309 2.98 -42.11 13.79
CA LEU A 309 3.70 -40.97 14.37
C LEU A 309 4.72 -40.37 13.39
N SER A 310 5.48 -41.22 12.69
CA SER A 310 6.47 -40.76 11.70
C SER A 310 5.81 -40.01 10.53
N VAL A 311 4.65 -40.46 10.06
CA VAL A 311 3.86 -39.75 9.04
C VAL A 311 3.37 -38.42 9.57
N ARG A 312 2.80 -38.40 10.79
CA ARG A 312 2.29 -37.17 11.42
C ARG A 312 3.39 -36.13 11.62
N GLN A 313 4.57 -36.57 12.07
CA GLN A 313 5.76 -35.71 12.20
C GLN A 313 6.11 -35.02 10.87
N LYS A 314 6.13 -35.77 9.76
CA LYS A 314 6.41 -35.21 8.43
C LYS A 314 5.37 -34.19 7.97
N VAL A 315 4.09 -34.44 8.25
CA VAL A 315 3.00 -33.49 7.95
C VAL A 315 3.20 -32.19 8.72
N ILE A 316 3.45 -32.27 10.03
CA ILE A 316 3.69 -31.09 10.88
C ILE A 316 4.92 -30.31 10.40
N GLN A 317 6.00 -31.00 10.04
CA GLN A 317 7.20 -30.36 9.48
C GLN A 317 6.91 -29.62 8.15
N ALA A 318 6.13 -30.23 7.26
CA ALA A 318 5.74 -29.61 5.99
C ALA A 318 4.84 -28.38 6.21
N ASP A 319 3.87 -28.47 7.13
CA ASP A 319 3.02 -27.33 7.51
C ASP A 319 3.85 -26.21 8.13
N ALA A 320 4.76 -26.51 9.06
CA ALA A 320 5.67 -25.53 9.66
C ALA A 320 6.54 -24.83 8.61
N GLN A 321 7.11 -25.57 7.65
CA GLN A 321 7.89 -24.99 6.55
C GLN A 321 7.05 -24.08 5.66
N ARG A 322 5.80 -24.46 5.35
CA ARG A 322 4.87 -23.62 4.57
C ARG A 322 4.59 -22.31 5.30
N VAL A 323 4.28 -22.37 6.59
CA VAL A 323 3.98 -21.18 7.41
C VAL A 323 5.20 -20.26 7.53
N LEU A 324 6.40 -20.81 7.72
CA LEU A 324 7.64 -20.05 7.71
C LEU A 324 7.90 -19.38 6.35
N GLY A 325 7.62 -20.07 5.25
CA GLY A 325 7.69 -19.50 3.91
C GLY A 325 6.71 -18.34 3.70
N HIS A 326 5.47 -18.47 4.18
CA HIS A 326 4.47 -17.40 4.14
C HIS A 326 4.89 -16.20 5.00
N GLN A 327 5.42 -16.45 6.20
CA GLN A 327 5.95 -15.40 7.08
C GLN A 327 7.11 -14.65 6.43
N GLN A 328 8.06 -15.37 5.82
CA GLN A 328 9.18 -14.76 5.11
C GLN A 328 8.69 -13.92 3.93
N LYS A 329 7.75 -14.42 3.13
CA LYS A 329 7.14 -13.67 2.04
C LYS A 329 6.51 -12.37 2.54
N LEU A 330 5.75 -12.41 3.64
CA LEU A 330 5.16 -11.21 4.24
C LEU A 330 6.24 -10.22 4.68
N PHE A 331 7.34 -10.69 5.28
CA PHE A 331 8.47 -9.83 5.63
C PHE A 331 9.13 -9.22 4.39
N ASP A 332 9.33 -9.98 3.33
CA ASP A 332 9.91 -9.49 2.09
C ASP A 332 9.01 -8.40 1.45
N GLN A 333 7.69 -8.64 1.37
CA GLN A 333 6.71 -7.66 0.86
C GLN A 333 6.70 -6.38 1.69
N LEU A 334 6.74 -6.52 3.01
CA LEU A 334 6.80 -5.37 3.91
C LEU A 334 8.16 -4.66 3.90
N GLY A 335 9.17 -5.25 3.25
CA GLY A 335 10.55 -4.83 3.40
C GLY A 335 10.95 -4.81 4.87
N PHE A 336 10.60 -5.83 5.65
CA PHE A 336 10.91 -5.93 7.08
C PHE A 336 12.22 -6.68 7.29
N ASP A 337 13.17 -6.03 7.95
CA ASP A 337 14.46 -6.61 8.33
C ASP A 337 14.48 -6.91 9.85
N LEU A 338 14.48 -8.20 10.17
CA LEU A 338 14.55 -8.71 11.54
C LEU A 338 15.87 -8.33 12.24
N GLU A 339 16.99 -8.41 11.53
CA GLU A 339 18.33 -8.13 12.07
C GLU A 339 18.47 -6.64 12.37
N ALA A 340 18.05 -5.78 11.44
CA ALA A 340 18.08 -4.33 11.61
C ALA A 340 17.23 -3.84 12.80
N ASN A 341 16.14 -4.53 13.14
CA ASN A 341 15.31 -4.18 14.30
C ASN A 341 15.85 -4.76 15.61
N SER A 342 16.47 -5.95 15.60
CA SER A 342 17.02 -6.59 16.80
C SER A 342 18.18 -5.80 17.43
N THR A 343 19.01 -5.15 16.60
CA THR A 343 20.17 -4.36 17.02
C THR A 343 19.80 -3.10 17.82
N ARG A 344 18.55 -2.61 17.73
CA ARG A 344 18.05 -1.46 18.49
C ARG A 344 17.91 -1.74 19.99
N LYS A 345 17.72 -3.01 20.40
CA LYS A 345 17.60 -3.40 21.82
C LYS A 345 18.94 -3.44 22.57
N ARG A 346 20.09 -3.33 21.88
CA ARG A 346 21.43 -3.41 22.51
C ARG A 346 22.07 -2.06 22.87
N LYS A 347 21.38 -0.94 22.71
CA LYS A 347 21.84 0.33 23.32
C LYS A 347 21.34 0.38 24.77
N ASN A 348 22.21 -0.01 25.69
CA ASN A 348 22.01 0.16 27.14
C ASN A 348 21.55 1.61 27.45
N PRO A 349 20.69 1.81 28.45
CA PRO A 349 20.37 3.16 28.92
C PRO A 349 21.66 3.85 29.38
N PRO A 350 21.77 5.18 29.23
CA PRO A 350 22.94 5.91 29.67
C PRO A 350 23.13 5.66 31.17
N SER A 351 24.32 5.19 31.53
CA SER A 351 24.77 5.10 32.92
C SER A 351 24.61 6.48 33.56
N SER A 352 23.85 6.49 34.66
CA SER A 352 23.56 7.61 35.55
C SER A 352 24.80 8.37 36.01
#